data_AF-A7EFA0-F1
#
_entry.id   AF-A7EFA0-F1
#
_cell.length_a   1.000
_cell.length_b   1.000
_cell.length_c   1.000
_cell.angle_alpha   90.00
_cell.angle_beta   90.00
_cell.angle_gamma   90.00
#
_symmetry.space_group_name_H-M   'P 1'
#
loop_
_entity.id
_entity.type
_entity.pdbx_description
1 polymer ?
#
loop_
_entity_poly.entity_id
_entity_poly.type
_entity_poly.pdbx_seq_one_letter_code
_entity_poly.pdbx_strand_id
1 'polypeptide(L)'
;MDIEDHKIAVSISSISNVLQRIPVASERRSLQVENDVKSLDDLRSLNRASKSHIGSWLRHEVEAQMLPLSTASNEWNSTSPAAPDTSVLMAATFGIVRDYLEIIDDFSMLADVIKIATASTDTQTIASCADTLNMHAEIFAAIGAIKGLFDVLLNRSRSFADDRDIMPRVILASLLDLSSRIPDSQNLTARLARQLALSDRKCAADVCSPVSDHMAGRSQNNEAEAESSATQKVGTIVATELLALIAAPITIPEILTSDEAYRVRLVQSRMQIDNPELTLTVIRSAIEVCSTVVRDISSNALHPLNVLGGPAMHEILQTLVLIGGDMATKILVQPLSPGSIDEDASKLMVTAINKLLAPIHQRETSNFSVCDALKSANYLNLPFCQLKVASTFRSGKSSQPTSRNMVPPQLDDLNRAVESAIMAGGTTWACIIPSLDFATIQYLRRGAETQLLALFHAAKASGYNDMLGEEHQLTKAENLLVILDLTIDEMYTEKANAPYNSHSCFADIINLLSGASQYVASTQQNGCKIAFFTKWLPLLLSFTASQTVVAVL
;
A
#
# COMPACT_ATOMS: atom_id res chain seq x y z
N MET A 1 -22.26 -25.55 -17.24
CA MET A 1 -22.60 -25.63 -15.81
C MET A 1 -21.68 -26.65 -15.13
N ASP A 2 -21.48 -27.83 -15.73
CA ASP A 2 -20.67 -28.94 -15.20
C ASP A 2 -19.21 -28.68 -14.75
N ILE A 3 -18.48 -27.72 -15.34
CA ILE A 3 -17.05 -27.53 -15.01
C ILE A 3 -16.87 -26.85 -13.64
N GLU A 4 -17.68 -25.82 -13.34
CA GLU A 4 -17.61 -25.11 -12.05
C GLU A 4 -18.15 -25.97 -10.92
N ASP A 5 -19.26 -26.68 -11.15
CA ASP A 5 -19.82 -27.61 -10.16
C ASP A 5 -18.84 -28.74 -9.82
N HIS A 6 -18.09 -29.23 -10.82
CA HIS A 6 -17.01 -30.19 -10.59
C HIS A 6 -15.88 -29.60 -9.76
N LYS A 7 -15.43 -28.37 -10.07
CA LYS A 7 -14.40 -27.68 -9.27
C LYS A 7 -14.83 -27.48 -7.82
N ILE A 8 -16.07 -27.03 -7.59
CA ILE A 8 -16.66 -26.89 -6.26
C ILE A 8 -16.61 -28.23 -5.51
N ALA A 9 -17.09 -29.31 -6.13
CA ALA A 9 -17.11 -30.63 -5.50
C ALA A 9 -15.70 -31.13 -5.14
N VAL A 10 -14.73 -30.93 -6.03
CA VAL A 10 -13.32 -31.27 -5.78
C VAL A 10 -12.77 -30.44 -4.61
N SER A 11 -12.97 -29.12 -4.62
CA SER A 11 -12.53 -28.24 -3.54
C SER A 11 -13.14 -28.63 -2.19
N ILE A 12 -14.46 -28.87 -2.13
CA ILE A 12 -15.15 -29.31 -0.91
C ILE A 12 -14.58 -30.65 -0.42
N SER A 13 -14.35 -31.61 -1.31
CA SER A 13 -13.78 -32.91 -0.94
C SER A 13 -12.36 -32.78 -0.37
N SER A 14 -11.52 -31.92 -0.96
CA SER A 14 -10.17 -31.63 -0.48
C SER A 14 -10.21 -30.99 0.91
N ILE A 15 -11.06 -29.98 1.11
CA ILE A 15 -11.21 -29.28 2.39
C ILE A 15 -11.73 -30.23 3.47
N SER A 16 -12.75 -31.03 3.17
CA SER A 16 -13.33 -32.02 4.09
C SER A 16 -12.28 -33.04 4.54
N ASN A 17 -11.42 -33.52 3.62
CA ASN A 17 -10.33 -34.43 3.95
C ASN A 17 -9.30 -33.80 4.90
N VAL A 18 -9.05 -32.48 4.78
CA VAL A 18 -8.17 -31.76 5.69
C VAL A 18 -8.81 -31.66 7.08
N LEU A 19 -10.09 -31.24 7.16
CA LEU A 19 -10.81 -31.09 8.43
C LEU A 19 -10.92 -32.41 9.21
N GLN A 20 -11.16 -33.53 8.53
CA GLN A 20 -11.31 -34.85 9.16
C GLN A 20 -10.01 -35.45 9.70
N ARG A 21 -8.83 -34.98 9.24
CA ARG A 21 -7.53 -35.52 9.68
C ARG A 21 -6.99 -34.89 10.97
N ILE A 22 -7.63 -33.81 11.45
CA ILE A 22 -7.18 -33.02 12.60
C ILE A 22 -7.27 -33.76 13.95
N PRO A 23 -8.22 -34.66 14.25
CA PRO A 23 -8.36 -35.17 15.62
C PRO A 23 -7.27 -36.20 16.03
N VAL A 24 -6.36 -36.61 15.15
CA VAL A 24 -5.41 -37.73 15.43
C VAL A 24 -3.95 -37.31 15.54
N ALA A 25 -3.58 -36.10 15.11
CA ALA A 25 -2.18 -35.65 15.17
C ALA A 25 -2.08 -34.37 16.01
N SER A 26 -1.51 -34.50 17.21
CA SER A 26 -0.92 -33.38 17.96
C SER A 26 -0.22 -32.42 17.01
N GLU A 27 -0.79 -31.22 16.85
CA GLU A 27 -0.23 -29.90 16.44
C GLU A 27 0.92 -29.83 15.42
N ARG A 28 1.27 -30.91 14.74
CA ARG A 28 2.51 -31.05 13.99
C ARG A 28 2.21 -31.72 12.67
N ARG A 29 1.65 -30.97 11.73
CA ARG A 29 2.05 -31.16 10.33
C ARG A 29 1.76 -29.95 9.45
N SER A 30 2.84 -29.57 8.78
CA SER A 30 2.92 -28.79 7.57
C SER A 30 1.95 -29.30 6.50
N LEU A 31 1.22 -28.36 5.90
CA LEU A 31 0.50 -28.53 4.64
C LEU A 31 1.47 -29.03 3.56
N GLN A 32 1.06 -29.98 2.73
CA GLN A 32 1.91 -30.59 1.70
C GLN A 32 2.07 -29.61 0.53
N VAL A 33 3.16 -28.84 0.57
CA VAL A 33 3.40 -27.59 -0.18
C VAL A 33 3.18 -27.66 -1.70
N GLU A 34 3.44 -28.78 -2.40
CA GLU A 34 3.34 -28.79 -3.88
C GLU A 34 1.94 -29.08 -4.45
N ASN A 35 1.15 -29.94 -3.79
CA ASN A 35 -0.23 -30.21 -4.23
C ASN A 35 -1.21 -29.16 -3.70
N ASP A 36 -0.91 -28.58 -2.54
CA ASP A 36 -1.75 -27.57 -1.90
C ASP A 36 -1.67 -26.22 -2.63
N VAL A 37 -0.50 -25.81 -3.14
CA VAL A 37 -0.35 -24.52 -3.87
C VAL A 37 -1.20 -24.47 -5.15
N LYS A 38 -1.26 -25.57 -5.93
CA LYS A 38 -2.15 -25.64 -7.10
C LYS A 38 -3.62 -25.63 -6.71
N SER A 39 -4.00 -26.36 -5.65
CA SER A 39 -5.37 -26.37 -5.13
C SER A 39 -5.81 -24.99 -4.60
N LEU A 40 -4.88 -24.20 -4.06
CA LEU A 40 -5.10 -22.85 -3.54
C LEU A 40 -5.26 -21.82 -4.66
N ASP A 41 -4.45 -21.89 -5.71
CA ASP A 41 -4.60 -21.05 -6.90
C ASP A 41 -5.90 -21.36 -7.64
N ASP A 42 -6.29 -22.64 -7.72
CA ASP A 42 -7.58 -23.06 -8.26
C ASP A 42 -8.75 -22.45 -7.48
N LEU A 43 -8.71 -22.47 -6.14
CA LEU A 43 -9.70 -21.82 -5.26
C LEU A 43 -9.79 -20.30 -5.50
N ARG A 44 -8.65 -19.62 -5.65
CA ARG A 44 -8.62 -18.17 -5.93
C ARG A 44 -9.24 -17.82 -7.28
N SER A 45 -9.08 -18.70 -8.27
CA SER A 45 -9.61 -18.53 -9.63
C SER A 45 -11.12 -18.75 -9.78
N LEU A 46 -11.77 -19.31 -8.76
CA LEU A 46 -13.21 -19.56 -8.78
C LEU A 46 -14.02 -18.27 -8.88
N ASN A 47 -15.17 -18.35 -9.54
CA ASN A 47 -16.11 -17.23 -9.60
C ASN A 47 -16.75 -16.96 -8.22
N ARG A 48 -17.34 -15.78 -8.05
CA ARG A 48 -17.93 -15.33 -6.78
C ARG A 48 -19.04 -16.27 -6.25
N ALA A 49 -19.86 -16.84 -7.13
CA ALA A 49 -20.95 -17.72 -6.72
C ALA A 49 -20.42 -19.07 -6.20
N SER A 50 -19.42 -19.64 -6.88
CA SER A 50 -18.72 -20.86 -6.45
C SER A 50 -18.02 -20.66 -5.11
N LYS A 51 -17.31 -19.53 -4.94
CA LYS A 51 -16.69 -19.14 -3.66
C LYS A 51 -17.74 -19.05 -2.54
N SER A 52 -18.86 -18.35 -2.78
CA SER A 52 -19.93 -18.23 -1.80
C SER A 52 -20.58 -19.57 -1.43
N HIS A 53 -20.71 -20.50 -2.38
CA HIS A 53 -21.20 -21.85 -2.11
C HIS A 53 -20.26 -22.62 -1.17
N ILE A 54 -18.95 -22.56 -1.43
CA ILE A 54 -17.93 -23.16 -0.55
C ILE A 54 -17.96 -22.51 0.83
N GLY A 55 -18.08 -21.17 0.89
CA GLY A 55 -18.18 -20.43 2.16
C GLY A 55 -19.41 -20.83 2.99
N SER A 56 -20.57 -20.98 2.35
CA SER A 56 -21.80 -21.47 3.00
C SER A 56 -21.66 -22.90 3.50
N TRP A 57 -21.01 -23.77 2.73
CA TRP A 57 -20.73 -25.15 3.15
C TRP A 57 -19.82 -25.18 4.38
N LEU A 58 -18.72 -24.41 4.37
CA LEU A 58 -17.81 -24.27 5.52
C LEU A 58 -18.54 -23.79 6.78
N ARG A 59 -19.43 -22.80 6.64
CA ARG A 59 -20.25 -22.30 7.74
C ARG A 59 -21.13 -23.41 8.34
N HIS A 60 -21.79 -24.21 7.51
CA HIS A 60 -22.61 -25.33 7.96
C HIS A 60 -21.79 -26.42 8.65
N GLU A 61 -20.57 -26.69 8.17
CA GLU A 61 -19.68 -27.66 8.79
C GLU A 61 -19.26 -27.23 10.20
N VAL A 62 -18.92 -25.95 10.40
CA VAL A 62 -18.63 -25.39 11.74
C VAL A 62 -19.86 -25.42 12.64
N GLU A 63 -21.03 -25.08 12.11
CA GLU A 63 -22.30 -25.14 12.84
C GLU A 63 -22.62 -26.56 13.31
N ALA A 64 -22.40 -27.56 12.45
CA ALA A 64 -22.58 -28.98 12.78
C ALA A 64 -21.65 -29.45 13.91
N GLN A 65 -20.40 -28.98 13.93
CA GLN A 65 -19.43 -29.30 14.99
C GLN A 65 -19.73 -28.58 16.32
N MET A 66 -20.48 -27.48 16.26
CA MET A 66 -20.88 -26.71 17.44
C MET A 66 -22.23 -27.14 18.04
N LEU A 67 -23.01 -27.96 17.34
CA LEU A 67 -24.24 -28.54 17.88
C LEU A 67 -23.91 -29.57 18.98
N PRO A 68 -24.62 -29.56 20.12
CA PRO A 68 -24.44 -30.58 21.15
C PRO A 68 -24.70 -31.97 20.55
N LEU A 69 -23.87 -32.96 20.89
CA LEU A 69 -23.95 -34.35 20.43
C LEU A 69 -25.21 -35.10 20.96
N SER A 70 -26.28 -34.41 21.34
CA SER A 70 -27.43 -34.99 22.05
C SER A 70 -28.66 -35.29 21.19
N THR A 71 -28.62 -35.16 19.86
CA THR A 71 -29.78 -35.50 19.00
C THR A 71 -29.66 -36.82 18.25
N ALA A 72 -28.70 -37.69 18.59
CA ALA A 72 -28.60 -39.02 18.00
C ALA A 72 -28.30 -40.10 19.06
N SER A 73 -29.29 -40.44 19.88
CA SER A 73 -29.68 -41.84 20.16
C SER A 73 -30.66 -41.87 21.35
N ASN A 74 -31.88 -42.29 21.06
CA ASN A 74 -32.81 -42.75 22.09
C ASN A 74 -32.33 -44.10 22.61
N GLU A 75 -31.49 -44.14 23.65
CA GLU A 75 -31.36 -45.34 24.48
C GLU A 75 -31.40 -44.97 25.96
N TRP A 76 -32.50 -45.42 26.58
CA TRP A 76 -32.83 -45.32 27.98
C TRP A 76 -31.76 -46.04 28.83
N ASN A 77 -31.36 -45.41 29.95
CA ASN A 77 -30.54 -45.91 31.06
C ASN A 77 -29.01 -45.79 30.93
N SER A 78 -28.45 -44.75 31.57
CA SER A 78 -27.37 -44.90 32.56
C SER A 78 -27.16 -43.58 33.30
N THR A 79 -27.47 -43.58 34.59
CA THR A 79 -27.13 -42.50 35.54
C THR A 79 -25.61 -42.44 35.68
N SER A 80 -24.95 -41.48 35.01
CA SER A 80 -23.56 -41.11 35.26
C SER A 80 -23.48 -39.60 35.50
N PRO A 81 -22.84 -39.13 36.59
CA PRO A 81 -22.75 -37.70 36.88
C PRO A 81 -21.62 -37.04 36.07
N ALA A 82 -21.99 -35.98 35.35
CA ALA A 82 -21.11 -34.93 34.81
C ALA A 82 -20.06 -35.33 33.76
N ALA A 83 -20.48 -35.41 32.49
CA ALA A 83 -19.68 -34.88 31.41
C ALA A 83 -20.36 -33.59 30.94
N PRO A 84 -19.72 -32.41 30.97
CA PRO A 84 -20.32 -31.22 30.40
C PRO A 84 -20.44 -31.43 28.88
N ASP A 85 -21.67 -31.34 28.38
CA ASP A 85 -21.98 -31.27 26.94
C ASP A 85 -21.42 -29.95 26.37
N THR A 86 -20.10 -29.88 26.23
CA THR A 86 -19.40 -28.69 25.71
C THR A 86 -19.13 -28.88 24.23
N SER A 87 -19.77 -28.05 23.41
CA SER A 87 -19.41 -27.82 22.01
C SER A 87 -18.01 -27.20 21.96
N VAL A 88 -17.00 -28.00 21.59
CA VAL A 88 -15.60 -27.56 21.49
C VAL A 88 -15.20 -27.53 20.03
N LEU A 89 -15.30 -26.37 19.39
CA LEU A 89 -14.50 -26.10 18.20
C LEU A 89 -13.07 -25.81 18.68
N MET A 90 -12.11 -26.60 18.19
CA MET A 90 -10.69 -26.38 18.48
C MET A 90 -10.13 -25.24 17.63
N ALA A 91 -9.16 -24.50 18.17
CA ALA A 91 -8.50 -23.40 17.48
C ALA A 91 -7.87 -23.83 16.14
N ALA A 92 -7.29 -25.03 16.06
CA ALA A 92 -6.72 -25.56 14.82
C ALA A 92 -7.77 -25.74 13.71
N THR A 93 -8.97 -26.23 14.06
CA THR A 93 -10.08 -26.39 13.11
C THR A 93 -10.61 -25.03 12.67
N PHE A 94 -10.79 -24.09 13.60
CA PHE A 94 -11.16 -22.71 13.27
C PHE A 94 -10.13 -22.05 12.35
N GLY A 95 -8.83 -22.21 12.63
CA GLY A 95 -7.75 -21.65 11.82
C GLY A 95 -7.79 -22.13 10.37
N ILE A 96 -8.04 -23.41 10.13
CA ILE A 96 -8.17 -23.95 8.76
C ILE A 96 -9.39 -23.37 8.05
N VAL A 97 -10.54 -23.31 8.72
CA VAL A 97 -11.76 -22.71 8.13
C VAL A 97 -11.56 -21.23 7.81
N ARG A 98 -10.94 -20.49 8.74
CA ARG A 98 -10.55 -19.08 8.56
C ARG A 98 -9.66 -18.93 7.33
N ASP A 99 -8.58 -19.71 7.24
CA ASP A 99 -7.63 -19.59 6.15
C ASP A 99 -8.32 -19.81 4.79
N TYR A 100 -9.19 -20.83 4.66
CA TYR A 100 -9.95 -21.04 3.43
C TYR A 100 -10.90 -19.88 3.10
N LEU A 101 -11.62 -19.34 4.09
CA LEU A 101 -12.53 -18.19 3.90
C LEU A 101 -11.78 -16.92 3.51
N GLU A 102 -10.57 -16.70 4.06
CA GLU A 102 -9.66 -15.64 3.63
C GLU A 102 -9.18 -15.85 2.20
N ILE A 103 -8.82 -17.09 1.81
CA ILE A 103 -8.34 -17.41 0.44
C ILE A 103 -9.42 -17.15 -0.63
N ILE A 104 -10.69 -17.42 -0.31
CA ILE A 104 -11.80 -17.17 -1.23
C ILE A 104 -12.42 -15.77 -1.09
N ASP A 105 -11.88 -14.91 -0.22
CA ASP A 105 -12.37 -13.56 0.07
C ASP A 105 -13.85 -13.48 0.52
N ASP A 106 -14.38 -14.54 1.18
CA ASP A 106 -15.77 -14.55 1.68
C ASP A 106 -15.84 -14.10 3.15
N PHE A 107 -15.56 -12.81 3.36
CA PHE A 107 -15.58 -12.20 4.69
C PHE A 107 -16.97 -12.12 5.32
N SER A 108 -18.04 -12.19 4.52
CA SER A 108 -19.41 -12.26 5.05
C SER A 108 -19.67 -13.60 5.73
N MET A 109 -19.25 -14.71 5.10
CA MET A 109 -19.31 -16.02 5.75
C MET A 109 -18.32 -16.13 6.91
N LEU A 110 -17.14 -15.51 6.82
CA LEU A 110 -16.19 -15.47 7.93
C LEU A 110 -16.76 -14.76 9.17
N ALA A 111 -17.51 -13.66 8.99
CA ALA A 111 -18.20 -12.97 10.09
C ALA A 111 -19.19 -13.92 10.82
N ASP A 112 -19.97 -14.69 10.06
CA ASP A 112 -20.91 -15.66 10.60
C ASP A 112 -20.19 -16.80 11.32
N VAL A 113 -19.11 -17.33 10.74
CA VAL A 113 -18.28 -18.37 11.36
C VAL A 113 -17.65 -17.88 12.66
N ILE A 114 -17.13 -16.65 12.71
CA ILE A 114 -16.63 -16.04 13.95
C ILE A 114 -17.74 -16.00 15.00
N LYS A 115 -18.95 -15.58 14.61
CA LYS A 115 -20.10 -15.53 15.53
C LYS A 115 -20.45 -16.91 16.09
N ILE A 116 -20.49 -17.94 15.24
CA ILE A 116 -20.74 -19.33 15.67
C ILE A 116 -19.60 -19.82 16.59
N ALA A 117 -18.35 -19.54 16.22
CA ALA A 117 -17.15 -19.93 16.96
C ALA A 117 -17.08 -19.31 18.36
N THR A 118 -17.75 -18.17 18.61
CA THR A 118 -17.84 -17.60 19.96
C THR A 118 -18.56 -18.51 20.98
N ALA A 119 -19.34 -19.49 20.53
CA ALA A 119 -19.93 -20.49 21.42
C ALA A 119 -18.88 -21.46 22.02
N SER A 120 -17.68 -21.56 21.43
CA SER A 120 -16.61 -22.46 21.90
C SER A 120 -16.28 -22.23 23.37
N THR A 121 -15.96 -23.30 24.09
CA THR A 121 -15.34 -23.22 25.42
C THR A 121 -13.82 -23.24 25.36
N ASP A 122 -13.21 -23.30 24.19
CA ASP A 122 -11.77 -23.19 24.04
C ASP A 122 -11.31 -21.72 24.03
N THR A 123 -10.50 -21.36 25.03
CA THR A 123 -9.93 -20.01 25.16
C THR A 123 -9.07 -19.59 23.97
N GLN A 124 -8.38 -20.53 23.31
CA GLN A 124 -7.58 -20.24 22.12
C GLN A 124 -8.46 -19.89 20.93
N THR A 125 -9.56 -20.63 20.73
CA THR A 125 -10.56 -20.30 19.68
C THR A 125 -11.14 -18.90 19.87
N ILE A 126 -11.46 -18.48 21.10
CA ILE A 126 -11.96 -17.12 21.37
C ILE A 126 -10.91 -16.05 21.07
N ALA A 127 -9.64 -16.29 21.43
CA ALA A 127 -8.54 -15.40 21.10
C ALA A 127 -8.32 -15.32 19.58
N SER A 128 -8.32 -16.46 18.89
CA SER A 128 -8.17 -16.56 17.42
C SER A 128 -9.30 -15.84 16.68
N CYS A 129 -10.53 -15.90 17.19
CA CYS A 129 -11.66 -15.10 16.67
C CYS A 129 -11.41 -13.60 16.81
N ALA A 130 -10.89 -13.14 17.95
CA ALA A 130 -10.55 -11.74 18.16
C ALA A 130 -9.38 -11.29 17.25
N ASP A 131 -8.35 -12.12 17.10
CA ASP A 131 -7.22 -11.87 16.19
C ASP A 131 -7.68 -11.79 14.73
N THR A 132 -8.64 -12.63 14.33
CA THR A 132 -9.21 -12.64 12.97
C THR A 132 -10.04 -11.38 12.69
N LEU A 133 -10.92 -11.02 13.64
CA LEU A 133 -11.69 -9.78 13.58
C LEU A 133 -10.78 -8.55 13.49
N ASN A 134 -9.63 -8.62 14.16
CA ASN A 134 -8.64 -7.56 14.19
C ASN A 134 -7.84 -7.45 12.89
N MET A 135 -7.44 -8.57 12.28
CA MET A 135 -6.73 -8.59 10.99
C MET A 135 -7.54 -7.91 9.89
N HIS A 136 -8.86 -8.12 9.88
CA HIS A 136 -9.76 -7.62 8.84
C HIS A 136 -10.74 -6.55 9.34
N ALA A 137 -10.34 -5.75 10.33
CA ALA A 137 -11.23 -4.82 11.01
C ALA A 137 -11.91 -3.85 10.03
N GLU A 138 -11.18 -3.32 9.05
CA GLU A 138 -11.71 -2.43 8.01
C GLU A 138 -12.79 -3.10 7.16
N ILE A 139 -12.57 -4.35 6.78
CA ILE A 139 -13.52 -5.13 5.98
C ILE A 139 -14.78 -5.41 6.80
N PHE A 140 -14.62 -5.85 8.05
CA PHE A 140 -15.74 -6.08 8.96
C PHE A 140 -16.49 -4.79 9.33
N ALA A 141 -15.79 -3.64 9.37
CA ALA A 141 -16.41 -2.33 9.54
C ALA A 141 -17.22 -1.94 8.31
N ALA A 142 -16.67 -2.14 7.11
CA ALA A 142 -17.34 -1.82 5.85
C ALA A 142 -18.64 -2.63 5.64
N ILE A 143 -18.68 -3.90 6.06
CA ILE A 143 -19.91 -4.71 6.03
C ILE A 143 -20.81 -4.52 7.27
N GLY A 144 -20.42 -3.67 8.22
CA GLY A 144 -21.20 -3.36 9.43
C GLY A 144 -21.18 -4.43 10.53
N ALA A 145 -20.30 -5.42 10.45
CA ALA A 145 -20.22 -6.54 11.40
C ALA A 145 -19.33 -6.25 12.63
N ILE A 146 -18.33 -5.37 12.51
CA ILE A 146 -17.24 -5.24 13.49
C ILE A 146 -17.71 -5.01 14.94
N LYS A 147 -18.62 -4.05 15.16
CA LYS A 147 -19.06 -3.68 16.51
C LYS A 147 -19.85 -4.80 17.17
N GLY A 148 -20.78 -5.40 16.42
CA GLY A 148 -21.60 -6.51 16.91
C GLY A 148 -20.76 -7.74 17.26
N LEU A 149 -19.79 -8.10 16.41
CA LEU A 149 -18.88 -9.21 16.68
C LEU A 149 -17.96 -8.93 17.87
N PHE A 150 -17.44 -7.70 17.98
CA PHE A 150 -16.63 -7.27 19.11
C PHE A 150 -17.40 -7.38 20.44
N ASP A 151 -18.64 -6.90 20.48
CA ASP A 151 -19.48 -6.96 21.68
C ASP A 151 -19.80 -8.42 22.08
N VAL A 152 -20.09 -9.28 21.11
CA VAL A 152 -20.32 -10.73 21.35
C VAL A 152 -19.07 -11.39 21.91
N LEU A 153 -17.91 -11.17 21.29
CA LEU A 153 -16.62 -11.69 21.76
C LEU A 153 -16.26 -11.18 23.16
N LEU A 154 -16.47 -9.89 23.42
CA LEU A 154 -16.20 -9.28 24.72
C LEU A 154 -17.12 -9.81 25.82
N ASN A 155 -18.39 -10.05 25.52
CA ASN A 155 -19.32 -10.63 26.49
C ASN A 155 -18.99 -12.09 26.76
N ARG A 156 -18.68 -12.85 25.71
CA ARG A 156 -18.26 -14.25 25.85
C ARG A 156 -16.98 -14.38 26.65
N SER A 157 -16.00 -13.54 26.37
CA SER A 157 -14.68 -13.62 26.98
C SER A 157 -14.70 -13.40 28.50
N ARG A 158 -15.66 -12.62 29.01
CA ARG A 158 -15.91 -12.47 30.46
C ARG A 158 -16.34 -13.76 31.15
N SER A 159 -16.96 -14.72 30.44
CA SER A 159 -17.33 -16.00 31.06
C SER A 159 -16.11 -16.88 31.41
N PHE A 160 -14.93 -16.52 30.90
CA PHE A 160 -13.66 -17.19 31.22
C PHE A 160 -12.89 -16.50 32.35
N ALA A 161 -13.42 -15.42 32.91
CA ALA A 161 -12.75 -14.71 33.98
C ALA A 161 -12.67 -15.57 35.25
N ASP A 162 -11.55 -15.48 35.97
CA ASP A 162 -11.37 -16.16 37.24
C ASP A 162 -12.18 -15.49 38.37
N ASP A 163 -12.05 -15.98 39.60
CA ASP A 163 -12.74 -15.44 40.79
C ASP A 163 -12.42 -13.95 41.05
N ARG A 164 -11.37 -13.40 40.43
CA ARG A 164 -10.97 -11.98 40.53
C ARG A 164 -11.39 -11.17 39.31
N ASP A 165 -12.27 -11.72 38.47
CA ASP A 165 -12.74 -11.13 37.21
C ASP A 165 -11.58 -10.84 36.23
N ILE A 166 -10.51 -11.66 36.28
CA ILE A 166 -9.37 -11.57 35.36
C ILE A 166 -9.49 -12.66 34.31
N MET A 167 -9.57 -12.24 33.05
CA MET A 167 -9.66 -13.13 31.91
C MET A 167 -8.30 -13.79 31.57
N PRO A 168 -8.29 -14.92 30.84
CA PRO A 168 -7.06 -15.55 30.38
C PRO A 168 -6.17 -14.59 29.59
N ARG A 169 -4.85 -14.64 29.84
CA ARG A 169 -3.85 -13.77 29.22
C ARG A 169 -3.96 -13.70 27.69
N VAL A 170 -4.17 -14.84 27.04
CA VAL A 170 -4.27 -14.92 25.57
C VAL A 170 -5.46 -14.11 25.03
N ILE A 171 -6.61 -14.18 25.73
CA ILE A 171 -7.80 -13.43 25.34
C ILE A 171 -7.63 -11.93 25.65
N LEU A 172 -6.99 -11.60 26.78
CA LEU A 172 -6.69 -10.20 27.13
C LEU A 172 -5.79 -9.53 26.09
N ALA A 173 -4.76 -10.22 25.61
CA ALA A 173 -3.85 -9.70 24.58
C ALA A 173 -4.62 -9.43 23.26
N SER A 174 -5.33 -10.43 22.73
CA SER A 174 -6.08 -10.30 21.48
C SER A 174 -7.19 -9.23 21.54
N LEU A 175 -7.93 -9.14 22.65
CA LEU A 175 -8.97 -8.12 22.82
C LEU A 175 -8.40 -6.73 23.07
N LEU A 176 -7.27 -6.61 23.76
CA LEU A 176 -6.60 -5.31 23.93
C LEU A 176 -6.23 -4.75 22.56
N ASP A 177 -5.57 -5.57 21.74
CA ASP A 177 -5.17 -5.23 20.39
C ASP A 177 -6.35 -4.87 19.49
N LEU A 178 -7.45 -5.62 19.56
CA LEU A 178 -8.66 -5.29 18.80
C LEU A 178 -9.33 -4.02 19.33
N SER A 179 -9.41 -3.85 20.64
CA SER A 179 -10.14 -2.74 21.27
C SER A 179 -9.59 -1.39 20.85
N SER A 180 -8.27 -1.25 20.68
CA SER A 180 -7.64 0.01 20.24
C SER A 180 -8.10 0.47 18.87
N ARG A 181 -8.69 -0.43 18.06
CA ARG A 181 -9.23 -0.14 16.72
C ARG A 181 -10.72 0.20 16.71
N ILE A 182 -11.43 -0.09 17.80
CA ILE A 182 -12.86 0.17 17.91
C ILE A 182 -13.08 1.62 18.32
N PRO A 183 -13.89 2.42 17.59
CA PRO A 183 -14.24 3.77 18.02
C PRO A 183 -14.87 3.78 19.42
N ASP A 184 -14.58 4.82 20.21
CA ASP A 184 -15.13 5.06 21.56
C ASP A 184 -14.79 4.01 22.64
N SER A 185 -13.78 3.17 22.41
CA SER A 185 -13.39 2.08 23.33
C SER A 185 -12.27 2.42 24.32
N GLN A 186 -11.76 3.65 24.36
CA GLN A 186 -10.52 4.02 25.07
C GLN A 186 -10.47 3.57 26.54
N ASN A 187 -11.59 3.73 27.27
CA ASN A 187 -11.71 3.29 28.66
C ASN A 187 -11.60 1.76 28.80
N LEU A 188 -12.15 1.02 27.84
CA LEU A 188 -12.09 -0.43 27.79
C LEU A 188 -10.68 -0.90 27.46
N THR A 189 -10.00 -0.27 26.50
CA THR A 189 -8.59 -0.52 26.18
C THR A 189 -7.70 -0.31 27.41
N ALA A 190 -7.87 0.79 28.14
CA ALA A 190 -7.12 1.05 29.37
C ALA A 190 -7.37 -0.02 30.45
N ARG A 191 -8.61 -0.50 30.57
CA ARG A 191 -8.97 -1.58 31.50
C ARG A 191 -8.34 -2.92 31.11
N LEU A 192 -8.41 -3.30 29.84
CA LEU A 192 -7.81 -4.54 29.33
C LEU A 192 -6.28 -4.51 29.51
N ALA A 193 -5.64 -3.38 29.24
CA ALA A 193 -4.20 -3.21 29.46
C ALA A 193 -3.82 -3.40 30.94
N ARG A 194 -4.63 -2.87 31.86
CA ARG A 194 -4.42 -3.05 33.30
C ARG A 194 -4.60 -4.52 33.71
N GLN A 195 -5.62 -5.21 33.21
CA GLN A 195 -5.84 -6.63 33.50
C GLN A 195 -4.69 -7.49 32.94
N LEU A 196 -4.20 -7.20 31.74
CA LEU A 196 -3.07 -7.89 31.14
C LEU A 196 -1.81 -7.72 31.99
N ALA A 197 -1.50 -6.50 32.42
CA ALA A 197 -0.35 -6.23 33.29
C ALA A 197 -0.43 -6.98 34.64
N LEU A 198 -1.64 -7.12 35.20
CA LEU A 198 -1.86 -7.93 36.42
C LEU A 198 -1.64 -9.42 36.15
N SER A 199 -2.13 -9.93 35.02
CA SER A 199 -1.90 -11.32 34.60
C SER A 199 -0.42 -11.61 34.39
N ASP A 200 0.32 -10.72 33.74
CA ASP A 200 1.77 -10.86 33.51
C ASP A 200 2.56 -10.90 34.81
N ARG A 201 2.20 -10.06 35.79
CA ARG A 201 2.85 -10.05 37.11
C ARG A 201 2.65 -11.37 37.87
N LYS A 202 1.50 -12.01 37.73
CA LYS A 202 1.24 -13.35 38.30
C LYS A 202 2.15 -14.39 37.66
N CYS A 203 2.21 -14.43 36.33
CA CYS A 203 3.09 -15.34 35.61
C CYS A 203 4.58 -15.15 35.97
N ALA A 204 5.05 -13.91 36.10
CA ALA A 204 6.43 -13.62 36.50
C ALA A 204 6.74 -14.10 37.93
N ALA A 205 5.78 -13.94 38.87
CA ALA A 205 5.93 -14.43 40.24
C ALA A 205 5.98 -15.96 40.33
N ASP A 206 5.32 -16.68 39.41
CA ASP A 206 5.29 -18.14 39.35
C ASP A 206 6.58 -18.74 38.72
N VAL A 207 7.30 -17.98 37.87
CA VAL A 207 8.55 -18.41 37.19
C VAL A 207 9.80 -18.09 38.02
N CYS A 208 9.77 -17.08 38.89
CA CYS A 208 10.85 -16.77 39.82
C CYS A 208 10.86 -17.73 41.03
N SER A 209 11.12 -19.03 40.78
CA SER A 209 11.57 -19.99 41.79
C SER A 209 13.09 -19.85 41.99
N PRO A 210 13.63 -19.85 43.23
CA PRO A 210 14.98 -19.37 43.55
C PRO A 210 16.14 -20.32 43.16
N VAL A 211 16.01 -21.09 42.07
CA VAL A 211 17.04 -22.06 41.62
C VAL A 211 17.42 -21.81 40.16
N SER A 212 17.87 -20.60 39.84
CA SER A 212 18.55 -20.34 38.55
C SER A 212 19.60 -19.22 38.63
N ASP A 213 20.24 -19.06 39.78
CA ASP A 213 21.43 -18.21 39.92
C ASP A 213 22.70 -19.07 39.84
N HIS A 214 23.05 -19.54 38.64
CA HIS A 214 24.44 -19.88 38.33
C HIS A 214 24.68 -19.87 36.83
N MET A 215 25.80 -19.26 36.42
CA MET A 215 26.35 -19.15 35.07
C MET A 215 26.00 -17.87 34.28
N ALA A 216 26.45 -16.72 34.79
CA ALA A 216 26.86 -15.60 33.94
C ALA A 216 28.29 -15.18 34.32
N GLY A 217 29.27 -15.88 33.75
CA GLY A 217 30.69 -15.62 33.97
C GLY A 217 31.52 -15.90 32.73
N ARG A 218 32.15 -14.85 32.21
CA ARG A 218 33.23 -14.79 31.19
C ARG A 218 32.83 -15.06 29.74
N SER A 219 33.01 -14.06 28.88
CA SER A 219 34.33 -13.75 28.30
C SER A 219 34.26 -12.47 27.46
N GLN A 220 35.02 -11.45 27.86
CA GLN A 220 35.52 -10.39 26.98
C GLN A 220 36.91 -10.80 26.50
N ASN A 221 37.18 -10.72 25.19
CA ASN A 221 38.32 -9.98 24.65
C ASN A 221 38.58 -10.25 23.15
N ASN A 222 39.01 -9.17 22.49
CA ASN A 222 39.76 -9.03 21.24
C ASN A 222 38.97 -9.09 19.92
N GLU A 223 38.82 -7.95 19.24
CA GLU A 223 38.82 -7.84 17.76
C GLU A 223 38.83 -6.37 17.27
N ALA A 224 39.89 -5.61 17.57
CA ALA A 224 40.10 -4.28 17.00
C ALA A 224 41.05 -4.36 15.80
N GLU A 225 40.58 -4.90 14.67
CA GLU A 225 41.18 -4.73 13.32
C GLU A 225 40.35 -5.40 12.19
N ALA A 226 39.27 -6.12 12.51
CA ALA A 226 38.28 -6.64 11.55
C ALA A 226 36.97 -5.80 11.49
N GLU A 227 36.94 -4.64 12.16
CA GLU A 227 35.70 -3.95 12.52
C GLU A 227 34.96 -3.30 11.34
N SER A 228 35.60 -2.85 10.25
CA SER A 228 34.87 -2.18 9.15
C SER A 228 34.10 -3.14 8.24
N SER A 229 34.66 -4.32 7.94
CA SER A 229 33.99 -5.32 7.10
C SER A 229 32.98 -6.18 7.88
N ALA A 230 33.22 -6.41 9.17
CA ALA A 230 32.29 -7.12 10.05
C ALA A 230 31.07 -6.25 10.39
N THR A 231 31.25 -4.96 10.70
CA THR A 231 30.12 -4.04 10.96
C THR A 231 29.25 -3.84 9.72
N GLN A 232 29.85 -3.76 8.53
CA GLN A 232 29.10 -3.68 7.27
C GLN A 232 28.34 -4.98 6.95
N LYS A 233 28.95 -6.16 7.17
CA LYS A 233 28.26 -7.46 7.04
C LYS A 233 27.12 -7.65 8.04
N VAL A 234 27.30 -7.20 9.29
CA VAL A 234 26.26 -7.24 10.32
C VAL A 234 25.10 -6.29 9.96
N GLY A 235 25.38 -5.09 9.48
CA GLY A 235 24.35 -4.17 8.99
C GLY A 235 23.55 -4.73 7.81
N THR A 236 24.22 -5.43 6.89
CA THR A 236 23.61 -6.13 5.75
C THR A 236 22.64 -7.24 6.18
N ILE A 237 23.04 -8.06 7.14
CA ILE A 237 22.18 -9.13 7.68
C ILE A 237 20.97 -8.51 8.40
N VAL A 238 21.20 -7.49 9.24
CA VAL A 238 20.11 -6.86 10.00
C VAL A 238 19.05 -6.25 9.08
N ALA A 239 19.43 -5.53 8.03
CA ALA A 239 18.45 -4.92 7.11
C ALA A 239 17.64 -5.96 6.32
N THR A 240 18.28 -7.04 5.87
CA THR A 240 17.62 -8.11 5.09
C THR A 240 16.73 -9.00 5.95
N GLU A 241 17.15 -9.31 7.17
CA GLU A 241 16.34 -10.04 8.15
C GLU A 241 15.14 -9.19 8.63
N LEU A 242 15.33 -7.88 8.85
CA LEU A 242 14.22 -6.96 9.15
C LEU A 242 13.23 -6.88 8.00
N LEU A 243 13.71 -6.86 6.74
CA LEU A 243 12.83 -6.90 5.57
C LEU A 243 12.04 -8.21 5.52
N ALA A 244 12.70 -9.36 5.73
CA ALA A 244 12.03 -10.66 5.80
C ALA A 244 10.99 -10.68 6.93
N LEU A 245 11.32 -10.12 8.09
CA LEU A 245 10.43 -10.02 9.24
C LEU A 245 9.21 -9.13 8.98
N ILE A 246 9.32 -8.10 8.14
CA ILE A 246 8.19 -7.20 7.85
C ILE A 246 7.38 -7.67 6.64
N ALA A 247 8.01 -8.27 5.63
CA ALA A 247 7.40 -8.50 4.33
C ALA A 247 7.02 -9.95 4.01
N ALA A 248 7.65 -10.95 4.66
CA ALA A 248 7.40 -12.35 4.36
C ALA A 248 6.52 -13.01 5.43
N PRO A 249 5.57 -13.89 5.05
CA PRO A 249 4.87 -14.72 6.02
C PRO A 249 5.90 -15.64 6.70
N ILE A 250 6.06 -15.48 8.01
CA ILE A 250 7.01 -16.27 8.79
C ILE A 250 6.35 -17.59 9.15
N THR A 251 6.59 -18.62 8.34
CA THR A 251 6.21 -19.98 8.68
C THR A 251 7.47 -20.76 9.03
N ILE A 252 7.78 -20.85 10.32
CA ILE A 252 8.77 -21.82 10.83
C ILE A 252 7.97 -22.89 11.58
N PRO A 253 7.51 -23.96 10.90
CA PRO A 253 6.56 -24.93 11.47
C PRO A 253 7.11 -25.68 12.69
N GLU A 254 8.43 -25.68 12.88
CA GLU A 254 9.08 -26.30 14.04
C GLU A 254 9.00 -25.45 15.31
N ILE A 255 8.71 -24.15 15.20
CA ILE A 255 8.80 -23.19 16.30
C ILE A 255 7.45 -22.50 16.58
N LEU A 256 6.66 -22.22 15.54
CA LEU A 256 5.42 -21.45 15.65
C LEU A 256 4.19 -22.33 15.37
N THR A 257 3.19 -22.23 16.24
CA THR A 257 1.85 -22.75 15.96
C THR A 257 1.18 -21.94 14.84
N SER A 258 0.16 -22.50 14.18
CA SER A 258 -0.61 -21.81 13.13
C SER A 258 -1.21 -20.48 13.63
N ASP A 259 -1.72 -20.45 14.87
CA ASP A 259 -2.28 -19.23 15.48
C ASP A 259 -1.19 -18.21 15.85
N GLU A 260 0.00 -18.64 16.27
CA GLU A 260 1.11 -17.72 16.49
C GLU A 260 1.64 -17.12 15.18
N ALA A 261 1.76 -17.92 14.12
CA ALA A 261 2.11 -17.42 12.80
C ALA A 261 1.06 -16.41 12.29
N TYR A 262 -0.22 -16.65 12.55
CA TYR A 262 -1.29 -15.69 12.24
C TYR A 262 -1.15 -14.38 13.02
N ARG A 263 -0.88 -14.44 14.33
CA ARG A 263 -0.63 -13.25 15.16
C ARG A 263 0.60 -12.47 14.70
N VAL A 264 1.66 -13.15 14.29
CA VAL A 264 2.83 -12.49 13.68
C VAL A 264 2.42 -11.74 12.42
N ARG A 265 1.65 -12.39 11.52
CA ARG A 265 1.13 -11.75 10.31
C ARG A 265 0.25 -10.53 10.60
N LEU A 266 -0.57 -10.60 11.65
CA LEU A 266 -1.36 -9.47 12.13
C LEU A 266 -0.47 -8.30 12.55
N VAL A 267 0.57 -8.55 13.35
CA VAL A 267 1.51 -7.51 13.79
C VAL A 267 2.31 -6.95 12.61
N GLN A 268 2.72 -7.78 11.65
CA GLN A 268 3.39 -7.34 10.42
C GLN A 268 2.52 -6.38 9.62
N SER A 269 1.28 -6.78 9.32
CA SER A 269 0.32 -5.95 8.57
C SER A 269 0.05 -4.61 9.29
N ARG A 270 -0.06 -4.63 10.61
CA ARG A 270 -0.20 -3.41 11.43
C ARG A 270 1.02 -2.52 11.35
N MET A 271 2.23 -3.08 11.48
CA MET A 271 3.47 -2.30 11.39
C MET A 271 3.58 -1.57 10.05
N GLN A 272 3.16 -2.21 8.96
CA GLN A 272 3.18 -1.62 7.61
C GLN A 272 2.23 -0.42 7.50
N ILE A 273 1.06 -0.47 8.16
CA ILE A 273 0.04 0.59 8.08
C ILE A 273 0.29 1.70 9.11
N ASP A 274 0.60 1.34 10.36
CA ASP A 274 0.75 2.27 11.47
C ASP A 274 2.09 3.04 11.40
N ASN A 275 3.13 2.41 10.84
CA ASN A 275 4.48 2.99 10.76
C ASN A 275 5.04 2.88 9.31
N PRO A 276 4.42 3.57 8.34
CA PRO A 276 4.80 3.48 6.93
C PRO A 276 6.21 4.03 6.67
N GLU A 277 6.64 5.07 7.40
CA GLU A 277 7.98 5.67 7.27
C GLU A 277 9.10 4.70 7.63
N LEU A 278 8.97 4.01 8.76
CA LEU A 278 9.94 3.01 9.20
C LEU A 278 9.98 1.83 8.23
N THR A 279 8.81 1.38 7.76
CA THR A 279 8.70 0.30 6.78
C THR A 279 9.40 0.65 5.47
N LEU A 280 9.15 1.84 4.92
CA LEU A 280 9.82 2.33 3.71
C LEU A 280 11.34 2.47 3.90
N THR A 281 11.78 2.89 5.09
CA THR A 281 13.21 3.01 5.41
C THR A 281 13.88 1.63 5.44
N VAL A 282 13.26 0.63 6.05
CA VAL A 282 13.77 -0.76 6.06
C VAL A 282 13.83 -1.32 4.64
N ILE A 283 12.78 -1.15 3.83
CA ILE A 283 12.75 -1.59 2.43
C ILE A 283 13.92 -0.95 1.67
N ARG A 284 14.11 0.36 1.83
CA ARG A 284 15.22 1.07 1.18
C ARG A 284 16.58 0.54 1.63
N SER A 285 16.83 0.44 2.92
CA SER A 285 18.11 -0.05 3.44
C SER A 285 18.40 -1.48 2.96
N ALA A 286 17.37 -2.32 2.85
CA ALA A 286 17.53 -3.66 2.29
C ALA A 286 17.86 -3.65 0.79
N ILE A 287 17.30 -2.73 -0.01
CA ILE A 287 17.63 -2.59 -1.43
C ILE A 287 19.07 -2.08 -1.62
N GLU A 288 19.50 -1.06 -0.86
CA GLU A 288 20.87 -0.53 -0.83
C GLU A 288 21.90 -1.59 -0.38
N VAL A 289 21.47 -2.51 0.47
CA VAL A 289 22.31 -3.64 0.88
C VAL A 289 22.37 -4.70 -0.22
N CYS A 290 21.24 -5.05 -0.84
CA CYS A 290 21.19 -6.07 -1.88
C CYS A 290 22.00 -5.68 -3.13
N SER A 291 22.02 -4.40 -3.51
CA SER A 291 22.85 -3.89 -4.62
C SER A 291 24.35 -4.13 -4.40
N THR A 292 24.83 -4.02 -3.15
CA THR A 292 26.23 -4.30 -2.83
C THR A 292 26.56 -5.80 -2.87
N VAL A 293 25.63 -6.65 -2.43
CA VAL A 293 25.78 -8.12 -2.41
C VAL A 293 25.74 -8.73 -3.81
N VAL A 294 25.01 -8.13 -4.77
CA VAL A 294 25.00 -8.55 -6.18
C VAL A 294 26.41 -8.51 -6.81
N ARG A 295 27.35 -7.75 -6.25
CA ARG A 295 28.75 -7.72 -6.71
C ARG A 295 29.59 -8.92 -6.22
N ASP A 296 29.21 -9.55 -5.11
CA ASP A 296 29.92 -10.66 -4.46
C ASP A 296 29.07 -11.94 -4.50
N ILE A 297 28.94 -12.56 -5.67
CA ILE A 297 28.06 -13.73 -5.83
C ILE A 297 28.58 -14.93 -5.00
N SER A 298 27.78 -15.37 -4.04
CA SER A 298 27.68 -16.76 -3.63
C SER A 298 26.23 -17.13 -3.27
N SER A 299 25.86 -18.35 -3.64
CA SER A 299 24.51 -18.93 -3.80
C SER A 299 23.54 -18.90 -2.62
N ASN A 300 23.83 -18.25 -1.48
CA ASN A 300 22.95 -18.24 -0.30
C ASN A 300 22.10 -16.96 -0.14
N ALA A 301 22.34 -15.91 -0.93
CA ALA A 301 21.61 -14.62 -0.88
C ALA A 301 20.33 -14.56 -1.74
N LEU A 302 19.78 -15.71 -2.15
CA LEU A 302 18.58 -15.79 -3.01
C LEU A 302 17.27 -15.46 -2.27
N HIS A 303 17.22 -15.60 -0.95
CA HIS A 303 15.99 -15.38 -0.19
C HIS A 303 15.55 -13.89 -0.14
N PRO A 304 16.45 -12.92 0.13
CA PRO A 304 16.08 -11.50 0.15
C PRO A 304 15.73 -10.93 -1.24
N LEU A 305 16.43 -11.39 -2.29
CA LEU A 305 16.12 -11.01 -3.69
C LEU A 305 14.76 -11.55 -4.14
N ASN A 306 14.39 -12.75 -3.70
CA ASN A 306 13.07 -13.32 -3.96
C ASN A 306 11.97 -12.56 -3.21
N VAL A 307 12.24 -12.10 -1.97
CA VAL A 307 11.32 -11.26 -1.20
C VAL A 307 11.12 -9.90 -1.88
N LEU A 308 12.19 -9.22 -2.29
CA LEU A 308 12.12 -7.92 -2.99
C LEU A 308 11.41 -8.01 -4.34
N GLY A 309 11.56 -9.12 -5.05
CA GLY A 309 10.93 -9.36 -6.36
C GLY A 309 9.53 -9.97 -6.30
N GLY A 310 9.08 -10.41 -5.12
CA GLY A 310 7.88 -11.20 -4.92
C GLY A 310 6.57 -10.40 -4.90
N PRO A 311 5.42 -11.08 -5.00
CA PRO A 311 4.10 -10.43 -5.00
C PRO A 311 3.80 -9.72 -3.67
N ALA A 312 4.26 -10.25 -2.54
CA ALA A 312 4.05 -9.64 -1.22
C ALA A 312 4.70 -8.24 -1.11
N MET A 313 5.94 -8.08 -1.60
CA MET A 313 6.61 -6.78 -1.61
C MET A 313 5.87 -5.76 -2.48
N HIS A 314 5.33 -6.23 -3.61
CA HIS A 314 4.56 -5.38 -4.50
C HIS A 314 3.25 -4.91 -3.84
N GLU A 315 2.52 -5.78 -3.15
CA GLU A 315 1.31 -5.40 -2.39
C GLU A 315 1.63 -4.43 -1.24
N ILE A 316 2.73 -4.65 -0.52
CA ILE A 316 3.20 -3.77 0.54
C ILE A 316 3.53 -2.39 -0.02
N LEU A 317 4.34 -2.32 -1.08
CA LEU A 317 4.68 -1.06 -1.74
C LEU A 317 3.44 -0.36 -2.30
N GLN A 318 2.46 -1.09 -2.84
CA GLN A 318 1.20 -0.51 -3.29
C GLN A 318 0.46 0.17 -2.13
N THR A 319 0.33 -0.53 -1.01
CA THR A 319 -0.35 -0.02 0.18
C THR A 319 0.37 1.21 0.75
N LEU A 320 1.70 1.16 0.87
CA LEU A 320 2.51 2.27 1.39
C LEU A 320 2.44 3.53 0.53
N VAL A 321 2.46 3.37 -0.81
CA VAL A 321 2.35 4.50 -1.74
C VAL A 321 0.95 5.13 -1.70
N LEU A 322 -0.10 4.34 -1.50
CA LEU A 322 -1.46 4.85 -1.31
C LEU A 322 -1.64 5.57 0.03
N ILE A 323 -0.97 5.12 1.10
CA ILE A 323 -1.02 5.77 2.42
C ILE A 323 -0.31 7.13 2.39
N GLY A 324 0.82 7.25 1.69
CA GLY A 324 1.61 8.49 1.68
C GLY A 324 2.54 8.63 0.47
N GLY A 325 2.01 9.03 -0.67
CA GLY A 325 2.77 9.20 -1.93
C GLY A 325 3.98 10.15 -1.81
N ASP A 326 3.83 11.28 -1.12
CA ASP A 326 4.91 12.24 -0.89
C ASP A 326 6.03 11.66 -0.02
N MET A 327 5.65 10.91 1.03
CA MET A 327 6.59 10.23 1.92
C MET A 327 7.35 9.14 1.16
N ALA A 328 6.64 8.32 0.38
CA ALA A 328 7.27 7.31 -0.48
C ALA A 328 8.26 7.93 -1.46
N THR A 329 7.91 9.08 -2.07
CA THR A 329 8.80 9.82 -2.96
C THR A 329 10.04 10.35 -2.22
N LYS A 330 9.87 10.93 -1.02
CA LYS A 330 11.00 11.43 -0.21
C LYS A 330 11.93 10.32 0.26
N ILE A 331 11.39 9.19 0.72
CA ILE A 331 12.22 8.12 1.31
C ILE A 331 12.85 7.25 0.23
N LEU A 332 12.11 6.88 -0.82
CA LEU A 332 12.59 5.97 -1.86
C LEU A 332 13.36 6.70 -2.98
N VAL A 333 12.98 7.95 -3.32
CA VAL A 333 13.51 8.65 -4.52
C VAL A 333 14.53 9.75 -4.19
N GLN A 334 14.26 10.64 -3.22
CA GLN A 334 15.14 11.77 -2.86
C GLN A 334 16.63 11.41 -2.58
N PRO A 335 16.96 10.27 -1.94
CA PRO A 335 18.33 9.89 -1.62
C PRO A 335 19.11 9.31 -2.80
N LEU A 336 18.46 9.04 -3.93
CA LEU A 336 19.07 8.56 -5.18
C LEU A 336 19.84 9.65 -5.94
N SER A 337 20.18 10.76 -5.27
CA SER A 337 21.00 11.85 -5.81
C SER A 337 22.41 11.33 -6.16
N PRO A 338 23.02 11.77 -7.27
CA PRO A 338 24.09 11.05 -7.99
C PRO A 338 25.49 11.09 -7.32
N GLY A 339 25.55 11.20 -6.00
CA GLY A 339 26.78 11.12 -5.21
C GLY A 339 26.99 9.79 -4.47
N SER A 340 25.99 8.90 -4.40
CA SER A 340 26.13 7.60 -3.74
C SER A 340 26.53 6.50 -4.74
N ILE A 341 27.27 5.51 -4.25
CA ILE A 341 28.04 4.49 -4.97
C ILE A 341 27.15 3.43 -5.68
N ASP A 342 25.86 3.71 -5.88
CA ASP A 342 24.84 2.66 -6.00
C ASP A 342 23.89 2.78 -7.20
N GLU A 343 24.48 2.83 -8.40
CA GLU A 343 23.75 2.77 -9.68
C GLU A 343 22.86 1.51 -9.79
N ASP A 344 23.25 0.41 -9.14
CA ASP A 344 22.53 -0.87 -9.16
C ASP A 344 21.29 -0.85 -8.25
N ALA A 345 21.36 -0.22 -7.08
CA ALA A 345 20.19 0.00 -6.22
C ALA A 345 19.14 0.88 -6.91
N SER A 346 19.59 1.92 -7.61
CA SER A 346 18.69 2.78 -8.40
C SER A 346 17.95 1.98 -9.49
N LYS A 347 18.65 1.07 -10.20
CA LYS A 347 18.02 0.17 -11.19
C LYS A 347 17.00 -0.78 -10.55
N LEU A 348 17.30 -1.35 -9.39
CA LEU A 348 16.37 -2.23 -8.67
C LEU A 348 15.13 -1.47 -8.18
N MET A 349 15.30 -0.26 -7.65
CA MET A 349 14.17 0.60 -7.24
C MET A 349 13.31 1.01 -8.43
N VAL A 350 13.91 1.44 -9.54
CA VAL A 350 13.16 1.79 -10.76
C VAL A 350 12.41 0.57 -11.31
N THR A 351 12.99 -0.63 -11.22
CA THR A 351 12.32 -1.88 -11.60
C THR A 351 11.14 -2.18 -10.68
N ALA A 352 11.29 -2.00 -9.36
CA ALA A 352 10.19 -2.16 -8.40
C ALA A 352 9.07 -1.15 -8.66
N ILE A 353 9.40 0.12 -8.93
CA ILE A 353 8.43 1.17 -9.26
C ILE A 353 7.71 0.88 -10.59
N ASN A 354 8.42 0.37 -11.61
CA ASN A 354 7.81 -0.03 -12.87
C ASN A 354 6.80 -1.17 -12.66
N LYS A 355 7.13 -2.14 -11.80
CA LYS A 355 6.20 -3.22 -11.46
C LYS A 355 4.94 -2.70 -10.79
N LEU A 356 4.98 -1.60 -10.02
CA LEU A 356 3.79 -0.98 -9.41
C LEU A 356 2.77 -0.48 -10.43
N LEU A 357 3.24 0.00 -11.58
CA LEU A 357 2.41 0.55 -12.66
C LEU A 357 2.06 -0.47 -13.75
N ALA A 358 2.76 -1.59 -13.81
CA ALA A 358 2.50 -2.63 -14.79
C ALA A 358 1.16 -3.34 -14.49
N PRO A 359 0.29 -3.58 -15.50
CA PRO A 359 -0.88 -4.43 -15.33
C PRO A 359 -0.46 -5.81 -14.82
N ILE A 360 -1.30 -6.45 -13.99
CA ILE A 360 -1.04 -7.75 -13.32
C ILE A 360 -0.51 -8.83 -14.30
N HIS A 361 -0.88 -8.75 -15.57
CA HIS A 361 -0.53 -9.69 -16.64
C HIS A 361 0.80 -9.40 -17.39
N GLN A 362 1.48 -8.28 -17.12
CA GLN A 362 2.71 -7.84 -17.83
C GLN A 362 3.87 -7.47 -16.88
N ARG A 363 3.84 -7.98 -15.64
CA ARG A 363 4.77 -7.65 -14.54
C ARG A 363 6.25 -7.97 -14.83
N GLU A 364 6.55 -8.71 -15.89
CA GLU A 364 7.90 -9.21 -16.21
C GLU A 364 8.59 -8.49 -17.39
N THR A 365 7.87 -7.81 -18.28
CA THR A 365 8.43 -7.47 -19.61
C THR A 365 8.23 -6.03 -20.11
N SER A 366 7.51 -5.15 -19.41
CA SER A 366 7.29 -3.78 -19.89
C SER A 366 7.99 -2.73 -19.03
N ASN A 367 8.95 -2.02 -19.64
CA ASN A 367 9.40 -0.72 -19.15
C ASN A 367 8.24 0.28 -19.32
N PHE A 368 7.49 0.53 -18.25
CA PHE A 368 6.45 1.54 -18.27
C PHE A 368 7.08 2.94 -18.34
N SER A 369 6.84 3.66 -19.43
CA SER A 369 7.45 4.98 -19.66
C SER A 369 6.70 6.09 -18.92
N VAL A 370 7.36 7.23 -18.72
CA VAL A 370 6.72 8.46 -18.19
C VAL A 370 5.52 8.86 -19.06
N CYS A 371 5.65 8.73 -20.38
CA CYS A 371 4.58 9.05 -21.33
C CYS A 371 3.35 8.17 -21.13
N ASP A 372 3.54 6.88 -20.84
CA ASP A 372 2.45 5.95 -20.56
C ASP A 372 1.80 6.25 -19.21
N ALA A 373 2.60 6.67 -18.22
CA ALA A 373 2.11 7.10 -16.91
C ALA A 373 1.21 8.34 -17.00
N LEU A 374 1.59 9.32 -17.82
CA LEU A 374 0.81 10.54 -18.02
C LEU A 374 -0.48 10.28 -18.81
N LYS A 375 -0.43 9.43 -19.84
CA LYS A 375 -1.61 9.08 -20.64
C LYS A 375 -2.63 8.24 -19.87
N SER A 376 -2.17 7.40 -18.96
CA SER A 376 -3.04 6.52 -18.14
C SER A 376 -3.44 7.13 -16.80
N ALA A 377 -2.96 8.34 -16.47
CA ALA A 377 -3.16 8.97 -15.17
C ALA A 377 -4.65 9.20 -14.87
N ASN A 378 -5.12 8.66 -13.75
CA ASN A 378 -6.41 8.89 -13.14
C ASN A 378 -6.23 9.07 -11.62
N TYR A 379 -7.28 9.46 -10.91
CA TYR A 379 -7.20 9.72 -9.47
C TYR A 379 -6.80 8.49 -8.63
N LEU A 380 -7.02 7.28 -9.13
CA LEU A 380 -6.69 6.03 -8.42
C LEU A 380 -5.24 5.60 -8.60
N ASN A 381 -4.61 5.93 -9.73
CA ASN A 381 -3.21 5.60 -10.01
C ASN A 381 -2.24 6.79 -9.87
N LEU A 382 -2.76 7.97 -9.54
CA LEU A 382 -1.99 9.21 -9.44
C LEU A 382 -0.76 9.11 -8.53
N PRO A 383 -0.82 8.55 -7.30
CA PRO A 383 0.36 8.44 -6.44
C PRO A 383 1.48 7.59 -7.06
N PHE A 384 1.12 6.55 -7.82
CA PHE A 384 2.09 5.72 -8.54
C PHE A 384 2.70 6.46 -9.73
N CYS A 385 1.90 7.23 -10.47
CA CYS A 385 2.39 8.07 -11.55
C CYS A 385 3.35 9.15 -11.03
N GLN A 386 3.01 9.83 -9.92
CA GLN A 386 3.88 10.81 -9.27
C GLN A 386 5.21 10.19 -8.83
N LEU A 387 5.18 9.01 -8.21
CA LEU A 387 6.39 8.30 -7.80
C LEU A 387 7.29 7.96 -9.00
N LYS A 388 6.69 7.49 -10.10
CA LYS A 388 7.41 7.17 -11.33
C LYS A 388 8.05 8.40 -11.95
N VAL A 389 7.29 9.49 -12.08
CA VAL A 389 7.79 10.76 -12.63
C VAL A 389 8.93 11.29 -11.77
N ALA A 390 8.76 11.33 -10.44
CA ALA A 390 9.82 11.72 -9.52
C ALA A 390 11.08 10.86 -9.69
N SER A 391 10.94 9.52 -9.82
CA SER A 391 12.09 8.62 -10.01
C SER A 391 12.89 8.93 -11.29
N THR A 392 12.21 9.38 -12.35
CA THR A 392 12.82 9.60 -13.66
C THR A 392 13.45 10.99 -13.83
N PHE A 393 12.94 12.00 -13.15
CA PHE A 393 13.37 13.39 -13.32
C PHE A 393 14.13 13.95 -12.10
N ARG A 394 13.93 13.43 -10.89
CA ARG A 394 14.71 13.81 -9.70
C ARG A 394 16.05 13.07 -9.57
N SER A 395 16.36 12.15 -10.49
CA SER A 395 17.71 11.59 -10.64
C SER A 395 18.63 12.68 -11.21
N GLY A 396 19.34 13.40 -10.34
CA GLY A 396 20.09 14.63 -10.61
C GLY A 396 21.25 14.56 -11.62
N LYS A 397 21.23 13.66 -12.61
CA LYS A 397 22.01 13.89 -13.83
C LYS A 397 21.26 14.91 -14.68
N SER A 398 21.61 16.19 -14.48
CA SER A 398 21.93 17.00 -15.65
C SER A 398 22.94 16.18 -16.44
N SER A 399 22.49 15.40 -17.43
CA SER A 399 23.36 14.97 -18.51
C SER A 399 23.96 16.26 -19.03
N GLN A 400 25.18 16.55 -18.62
CA GLN A 400 25.90 17.74 -19.00
C GLN A 400 25.82 17.75 -20.52
N PRO A 401 25.13 18.73 -21.12
CA PRO A 401 24.79 18.61 -22.52
C PRO A 401 26.13 18.69 -23.24
N THR A 402 26.49 17.62 -23.94
CA THR A 402 27.70 17.55 -24.77
C THR A 402 27.69 18.57 -25.90
N SER A 403 26.64 19.39 -25.99
CA SER A 403 26.63 20.66 -26.70
C SER A 403 25.64 21.61 -26.01
N ARG A 404 26.01 22.87 -25.85
CA ARG A 404 25.30 23.94 -25.09
C ARG A 404 23.83 24.22 -25.50
N ASN A 405 23.28 23.50 -26.48
CA ASN A 405 21.99 23.75 -27.11
C ASN A 405 21.10 22.51 -27.29
N MET A 406 21.46 21.33 -26.77
CA MET A 406 20.57 20.16 -26.88
C MET A 406 19.74 19.96 -25.60
N VAL A 407 18.42 20.07 -25.76
CA VAL A 407 17.41 19.69 -24.77
C VAL A 407 17.47 18.18 -24.57
N PRO A 408 17.37 17.65 -23.33
CA PRO A 408 17.31 16.21 -23.10
C PRO A 408 16.08 15.60 -23.80
N PRO A 409 16.21 14.49 -24.55
CA PRO A 409 15.10 13.89 -25.29
C PRO A 409 13.91 13.50 -24.38
N GLN A 410 14.19 13.12 -23.14
CA GLN A 410 13.19 12.78 -22.13
C GLN A 410 12.26 13.96 -21.76
N LEU A 411 12.77 15.19 -21.88
CA LEU A 411 12.07 16.41 -21.55
C LEU A 411 11.15 16.87 -22.69
N ASP A 412 11.57 16.63 -23.93
CA ASP A 412 10.72 16.79 -25.12
C ASP A 412 9.59 15.75 -25.17
N ASP A 413 9.90 14.51 -24.81
CA ASP A 413 8.91 13.44 -24.69
C ASP A 413 7.88 13.75 -23.59
N LEU A 414 8.32 14.34 -22.46
CA LEU A 414 7.44 14.82 -21.41
C LEU A 414 6.48 15.91 -21.92
N ASN A 415 7.00 16.93 -22.60
CA ASN A 415 6.18 18.02 -23.12
C ASN A 415 5.14 17.50 -24.12
N ARG A 416 5.53 16.58 -25.01
CA ARG A 416 4.59 15.93 -25.94
C ARG A 416 3.55 15.06 -25.22
N ALA A 417 3.92 14.40 -24.13
CA ALA A 417 3.00 13.59 -23.34
C ALA A 417 1.97 14.45 -22.58
N VAL A 418 2.41 15.58 -22.01
CA VAL A 418 1.52 16.57 -21.37
C VAL A 418 0.56 17.14 -22.40
N GLU A 419 1.04 17.53 -23.59
CA GLU A 419 0.18 17.97 -24.68
C GLU A 419 -0.83 16.90 -25.08
N SER A 420 -0.40 15.64 -25.25
CA SER A 420 -1.30 14.53 -25.57
C SER A 420 -2.37 14.32 -24.49
N ALA A 421 -2.04 14.52 -23.21
CA ALA A 421 -2.98 14.39 -22.10
C ALA A 421 -3.98 15.55 -22.05
N ILE A 422 -3.52 16.78 -22.34
CA ILE A 422 -4.36 17.98 -22.51
C ILE A 422 -5.37 17.77 -23.64
N MET A 423 -4.90 17.26 -24.79
CA MET A 423 -5.74 16.99 -25.95
C MET A 423 -6.79 15.90 -25.69
N ALA A 424 -6.48 14.95 -24.79
CA ALA A 424 -7.42 13.92 -24.35
C ALA A 424 -8.47 14.45 -23.35
N GLY A 425 -8.36 15.69 -22.90
CA GLY A 425 -9.31 16.32 -21.96
C GLY A 425 -9.14 15.88 -20.49
N GLY A 426 -8.09 15.13 -20.17
CA GLY A 426 -7.76 14.79 -18.78
C GLY A 426 -7.16 15.99 -18.06
N THR A 427 -7.46 16.17 -16.78
CA THR A 427 -6.86 17.22 -15.92
C THR A 427 -5.91 16.65 -14.86
N THR A 428 -5.83 15.31 -14.76
CA THR A 428 -5.05 14.59 -13.75
C THR A 428 -3.54 14.76 -13.90
N TRP A 429 -3.06 15.10 -15.10
CA TRP A 429 -1.66 15.46 -15.35
C TRP A 429 -1.21 16.68 -14.55
N ALA A 430 -2.14 17.58 -14.20
CA ALA A 430 -1.86 18.79 -13.43
C ALA A 430 -1.28 18.45 -12.04
N CYS A 431 -1.79 17.39 -11.40
CA CYS A 431 -1.32 16.93 -10.10
C CYS A 431 0.07 16.28 -10.15
N ILE A 432 0.58 15.96 -11.34
CA ILE A 432 1.90 15.36 -11.51
C ILE A 432 2.98 16.45 -11.61
N ILE A 433 2.63 17.66 -12.06
CA ILE A 433 3.59 18.75 -12.26
C ILE A 433 4.38 19.11 -10.99
N PRO A 434 3.76 19.23 -9.80
CA PRO A 434 4.50 19.51 -8.56
C PRO A 434 5.51 18.41 -8.17
N SER A 435 5.34 17.18 -8.66
CA SER A 435 6.27 16.07 -8.34
C SER A 435 7.58 16.13 -9.12
N LEU A 436 7.67 16.98 -10.14
CA LEU A 436 8.86 17.16 -10.97
C LEU A 436 9.99 17.86 -10.20
N ASP A 437 11.18 17.83 -10.77
CA ASP A 437 12.30 18.65 -10.34
C ASP A 437 12.17 20.07 -10.92
N PHE A 438 12.82 21.02 -10.27
CA PHE A 438 12.76 22.42 -10.64
C PHE A 438 13.24 22.72 -12.07
N ALA A 439 14.26 22.01 -12.57
CA ALA A 439 14.76 22.23 -13.93
C ALA A 439 13.72 21.79 -14.98
N THR A 440 13.02 20.69 -14.73
CA THR A 440 11.92 20.24 -15.59
C THR A 440 10.70 21.16 -15.50
N ILE A 441 10.38 21.67 -14.30
CA ILE A 441 9.34 22.69 -14.09
C ILE A 441 9.62 23.95 -14.91
N GLN A 442 10.86 24.45 -14.88
CA GLN A 442 11.29 25.58 -15.70
C GLN A 442 11.09 25.35 -17.20
N TYR A 443 11.47 24.17 -17.67
CA TYR A 443 11.34 23.82 -19.08
C TYR A 443 9.88 23.75 -19.53
N LEU A 444 9.03 23.05 -18.76
CA LEU A 444 7.59 22.98 -19.02
C LEU A 444 6.95 24.36 -19.03
N ARG A 445 7.31 25.21 -18.06
CA ARG A 445 6.85 26.60 -18.00
C ARG A 445 7.23 27.37 -19.26
N ARG A 446 8.50 27.32 -19.67
CA ARG A 446 8.98 28.01 -20.89
C ARG A 446 8.29 27.48 -22.16
N GLY A 447 8.08 26.17 -22.24
CA GLY A 447 7.29 25.55 -23.30
C GLY A 447 5.87 26.10 -23.35
N ALA A 448 5.18 26.13 -22.21
CA ALA A 448 3.82 26.66 -22.10
C ALA A 448 3.73 28.15 -22.45
N GLU A 449 4.69 28.97 -22.00
CA GLU A 449 4.77 30.40 -22.35
C GLU A 449 4.88 30.61 -23.86
N THR A 450 5.83 29.92 -24.51
CA THR A 450 6.05 30.06 -25.96
C THR A 450 4.84 29.63 -26.78
N GLN A 451 4.15 28.56 -26.36
CA GLN A 451 2.95 28.09 -27.04
C GLN A 451 1.77 29.03 -26.84
N LEU A 452 1.56 29.54 -25.62
CA LEU A 452 0.47 30.46 -25.33
C LEU A 452 0.66 31.78 -26.10
N LEU A 453 1.89 32.29 -26.17
CA LEU A 453 2.23 33.46 -27.00
C LEU A 453 1.97 33.20 -28.48
N ALA A 454 2.36 32.02 -28.99
CA ALA A 454 2.09 31.65 -30.38
C ALA A 454 0.58 31.62 -30.69
N LEU A 455 -0.25 31.12 -29.76
CA LEU A 455 -1.71 31.16 -29.88
C LEU A 455 -2.24 32.60 -29.94
N PHE A 456 -1.75 33.47 -29.07
CA PHE A 456 -2.15 34.89 -29.08
C PHE A 456 -1.69 35.62 -30.35
N HIS A 457 -0.48 35.34 -30.84
CA HIS A 457 0.03 35.91 -32.10
C HIS A 457 -0.75 35.40 -33.32
N ALA A 458 -1.11 34.12 -33.36
CA ALA A 458 -1.94 33.54 -34.42
C ALA A 458 -3.37 34.12 -34.40
N ALA A 459 -3.95 34.32 -33.21
CA ALA A 459 -5.23 35.00 -33.05
C ALA A 459 -5.16 36.46 -33.54
N LYS A 460 -4.08 37.18 -33.23
CA LYS A 460 -3.84 38.53 -33.73
C LYS A 460 -3.67 38.57 -35.26
N ALA A 461 -2.92 37.63 -35.83
CA ALA A 461 -2.66 37.55 -37.27
C ALA A 461 -3.91 37.20 -38.11
N SER A 462 -4.82 36.41 -37.55
CA SER A 462 -6.12 36.06 -38.17
C SER A 462 -7.19 37.15 -38.01
N GLY A 463 -6.85 38.29 -37.41
CA GLY A 463 -7.82 39.35 -37.11
C GLY A 463 -8.91 38.91 -36.12
N TYR A 464 -8.60 37.92 -35.27
CA TYR A 464 -9.49 37.35 -34.25
C TYR A 464 -10.78 36.71 -34.79
N ASN A 465 -10.96 36.55 -36.10
CA ASN A 465 -12.25 36.11 -36.64
C ASN A 465 -12.40 34.58 -36.70
N ASP A 466 -11.32 33.83 -37.00
CA ASP A 466 -11.37 32.38 -37.26
C ASP A 466 -11.00 31.54 -36.01
N MET A 467 -9.94 31.93 -35.30
CA MET A 467 -9.40 31.21 -34.14
C MET A 467 -10.24 31.32 -32.85
N LEU A 468 -11.07 32.36 -32.71
CA LEU A 468 -11.89 32.56 -31.49
C LEU A 468 -13.10 31.60 -31.40
N GLY A 469 -13.46 30.96 -32.52
CA GLY A 469 -14.58 30.01 -32.59
C GLY A 469 -14.21 28.55 -32.30
N GLU A 470 -12.92 28.20 -32.35
CA GLU A 470 -12.46 26.84 -32.07
C GLU A 470 -12.38 26.59 -30.56
N GLU A 471 -13.40 25.92 -30.01
CA GLU A 471 -13.47 25.51 -28.60
C GLU A 471 -12.21 24.75 -28.14
N HIS A 472 -11.61 23.99 -29.06
CA HIS A 472 -10.38 23.25 -28.81
C HIS A 472 -9.15 24.13 -28.51
N GLN A 473 -9.00 25.28 -29.18
CA GLN A 473 -7.90 26.22 -28.91
C GLN A 473 -8.08 26.92 -27.57
N LEU A 474 -9.33 27.16 -27.17
CA LEU A 474 -9.65 27.72 -25.87
C LEU A 474 -9.30 26.75 -24.74
N THR A 475 -9.75 25.50 -24.83
CA THR A 475 -9.41 24.46 -23.84
C THR A 475 -7.90 24.24 -23.77
N LYS A 476 -7.20 24.33 -24.90
CA LYS A 476 -5.73 24.28 -24.93
C LYS A 476 -5.11 25.47 -24.18
N ALA A 477 -5.58 26.70 -24.42
CA ALA A 477 -5.09 27.90 -23.74
C ALA A 477 -5.37 27.88 -22.23
N GLU A 478 -6.55 27.43 -21.81
CA GLU A 478 -6.92 27.24 -20.39
C GLU A 478 -5.99 26.24 -19.70
N ASN A 479 -5.74 25.09 -20.33
CA ASN A 479 -4.84 24.08 -19.78
C ASN A 479 -3.37 24.54 -19.72
N LEU A 480 -2.90 25.30 -20.72
CA LEU A 480 -1.56 25.91 -20.68
C LEU A 480 -1.42 26.91 -19.53
N LEU A 481 -2.48 27.67 -19.22
CA LEU A 481 -2.49 28.56 -18.06
C LEU A 481 -2.45 27.81 -16.73
N VAL A 482 -3.15 26.66 -16.62
CA VAL A 482 -3.07 25.80 -15.44
C VAL A 482 -1.62 25.33 -15.20
N ILE A 483 -0.86 24.99 -16.24
CA ILE A 483 0.58 24.69 -16.11
C ILE A 483 1.33 25.90 -15.54
N LEU A 484 1.08 27.10 -16.07
CA LEU A 484 1.75 28.30 -15.61
C LEU A 484 1.42 28.62 -14.16
N ASP A 485 0.19 28.42 -13.71
CA ASP A 485 -0.20 28.70 -12.32
C ASP A 485 0.38 27.66 -11.36
N LEU A 486 0.35 26.36 -11.69
CA LEU A 486 0.91 25.30 -10.84
C LEU A 486 2.43 25.38 -10.69
N THR A 487 3.12 25.93 -11.68
CA THR A 487 4.57 26.11 -11.63
C THR A 487 4.98 27.34 -10.81
N ILE A 488 4.07 28.27 -10.50
CA ILE A 488 4.38 29.43 -9.64
C ILE A 488 4.72 28.98 -8.22
N ASP A 489 3.91 28.11 -7.62
CA ASP A 489 4.05 27.70 -6.22
C ASP A 489 5.40 27.02 -5.93
N GLU A 490 5.90 26.18 -6.85
CA GLU A 490 7.23 25.56 -6.76
C GLU A 490 8.37 26.57 -6.97
N MET A 491 8.14 27.66 -7.72
CA MET A 491 9.14 28.73 -7.87
C MET A 491 9.31 29.57 -6.60
N TYR A 492 8.24 29.72 -5.79
CA TYR A 492 8.31 30.38 -4.48
C TYR A 492 9.22 29.65 -3.49
N THR A 493 9.21 28.32 -3.49
CA THR A 493 9.96 27.52 -2.51
C THR A 493 11.47 27.52 -2.79
N GLU A 494 11.90 27.51 -4.05
CA GLU A 494 13.32 27.46 -4.42
C GLU A 494 14.03 28.83 -4.51
N LYS A 495 13.30 29.95 -4.69
CA LYS A 495 13.93 31.29 -4.78
C LYS A 495 14.57 31.78 -3.47
N ALA A 496 14.28 31.11 -2.35
CA ALA A 496 15.05 31.26 -1.11
C ALA A 496 16.52 30.84 -1.26
N ASN A 497 16.86 30.01 -2.27
CA ASN A 497 18.14 29.33 -2.40
C ASN A 497 18.97 29.73 -3.66
N ALA A 498 18.41 30.41 -4.67
CA ALA A 498 19.19 30.86 -5.84
C ALA A 498 18.56 32.04 -6.64
N PRO A 499 19.36 32.93 -7.27
CA PRO A 499 18.87 33.99 -8.14
C PRO A 499 18.47 33.46 -9.54
N TYR A 500 17.19 33.65 -9.89
CA TYR A 500 16.61 33.31 -11.19
C TYR A 500 16.96 34.33 -12.28
N ASN A 501 17.34 33.86 -13.47
CA ASN A 501 17.34 34.66 -14.70
C ASN A 501 16.07 34.33 -15.50
N SER A 502 14.96 35.01 -15.20
CA SER A 502 13.75 34.92 -16.02
C SER A 502 13.99 35.58 -17.39
N HIS A 503 13.78 34.83 -18.48
CA HIS A 503 13.67 35.44 -19.81
C HIS A 503 12.38 36.26 -19.86
N SER A 504 12.49 37.59 -19.78
CA SER A 504 11.31 38.46 -19.72
C SER A 504 10.58 38.51 -21.07
N CYS A 505 9.44 37.84 -21.18
CA CYS A 505 8.51 37.99 -22.31
C CYS A 505 7.69 39.32 -22.26
N PHE A 506 8.10 40.25 -21.40
CA PHE A 506 7.38 41.48 -21.11
C PHE A 506 7.11 42.34 -22.36
N ALA A 507 8.06 42.40 -23.30
CA ALA A 507 7.91 43.15 -24.54
C ALA A 507 6.78 42.59 -25.44
N ASP A 508 6.67 41.26 -25.54
CA ASP A 508 5.65 40.61 -26.37
C ASP A 508 4.25 40.74 -25.74
N ILE A 509 4.18 40.69 -24.41
CA ILE A 509 2.94 40.93 -23.65
C ILE A 509 2.40 42.35 -23.93
N ILE A 510 3.26 43.37 -23.91
CA ILE A 510 2.87 44.75 -24.24
C ILE A 510 2.37 44.85 -25.69
N ASN A 511 3.02 44.16 -26.62
CA ASN A 511 2.62 44.11 -28.04
C ASN A 511 1.27 43.39 -28.24
N LEU A 512 0.93 42.42 -27.38
CA LEU A 512 -0.35 41.73 -27.37
C LEU A 512 -1.46 42.59 -26.77
N LEU A 513 -1.22 43.23 -25.62
CA LEU A 513 -2.17 44.13 -24.96
C LEU A 513 -2.50 45.35 -25.82
N SER A 514 -1.52 45.93 -26.51
CA SER A 514 -1.75 47.02 -27.45
C SER A 514 -2.59 46.57 -28.65
N GLY A 515 -2.36 45.36 -29.17
CA GLY A 515 -3.18 44.76 -30.23
C GLY A 515 -4.62 44.48 -29.79
N ALA A 516 -4.80 43.94 -28.58
CA ALA A 516 -6.10 43.71 -27.96
C ALA A 516 -6.87 45.03 -27.78
N SER A 517 -6.19 46.08 -27.30
CA SER A 517 -6.78 47.42 -27.13
C SER A 517 -7.26 48.00 -28.47
N GLN A 518 -6.48 47.87 -29.54
CA GLN A 518 -6.88 48.29 -30.88
C GLN A 518 -8.08 47.50 -31.42
N TYR A 519 -8.15 46.20 -31.15
CA TYR A 519 -9.28 45.35 -31.55
C TYR A 519 -10.56 45.71 -30.79
N VAL A 520 -10.46 45.96 -29.48
CA VAL A 520 -11.56 46.45 -28.64
C VAL A 520 -12.08 47.81 -29.11
N ALA A 521 -11.18 48.71 -29.52
CA ALA A 521 -11.52 50.04 -30.03
C ALA A 521 -12.16 50.03 -31.43
N SER A 522 -12.09 48.91 -32.17
CA SER A 522 -12.73 48.80 -33.48
C SER A 522 -14.26 48.83 -33.36
N THR A 523 -14.98 49.45 -34.31
CA THR A 523 -16.44 49.63 -34.26
C THR A 523 -17.27 48.49 -34.87
N GLN A 524 -16.64 47.47 -35.48
CA GLN A 524 -17.34 46.35 -36.10
C GLN A 524 -17.82 45.33 -35.05
N GLN A 525 -19.12 45.20 -34.80
CA GLN A 525 -19.68 44.17 -33.91
C GLN A 525 -19.83 42.84 -34.66
N ASN A 526 -18.97 41.87 -34.35
CA ASN A 526 -19.12 40.46 -34.75
C ASN A 526 -19.27 39.59 -33.50
N GLY A 527 -19.92 38.42 -33.60
CA GLY A 527 -20.03 37.45 -32.51
C GLY A 527 -18.68 37.05 -31.89
N CYS A 528 -17.59 37.16 -32.65
CA CYS A 528 -16.21 36.96 -32.21
C CYS A 528 -15.77 37.96 -31.12
N LYS A 529 -16.34 39.16 -31.05
CA LYS A 529 -16.04 40.12 -29.95
C LYS A 529 -16.56 39.64 -28.61
N ILE A 530 -17.73 38.99 -28.58
CA ILE A 530 -18.28 38.45 -27.34
C ILE A 530 -17.35 37.36 -26.82
N ALA A 531 -16.96 36.39 -27.67
CA ALA A 531 -15.99 35.36 -27.31
C ALA A 531 -14.63 35.93 -26.87
N PHE A 532 -14.17 37.01 -27.51
CA PHE A 532 -12.96 37.71 -27.10
C PHE A 532 -13.08 38.27 -25.68
N PHE A 533 -14.14 39.03 -25.38
CA PHE A 533 -14.34 39.64 -24.06
C PHE A 533 -14.62 38.62 -22.95
N THR A 534 -15.38 37.56 -23.24
CA THR A 534 -15.79 36.61 -22.21
C THR A 534 -14.75 35.55 -21.90
N LYS A 535 -13.90 35.19 -22.87
CA LYS A 535 -13.02 34.02 -22.78
C LYS A 535 -11.55 34.37 -22.98
N TRP A 536 -11.19 35.05 -24.08
CA TRP A 536 -9.78 35.29 -24.42
C TRP A 536 -9.12 36.45 -23.68
N LEU A 537 -9.85 37.55 -23.43
CA LEU A 537 -9.32 38.69 -22.67
C LEU A 537 -9.02 38.33 -21.20
N PRO A 538 -9.89 37.59 -20.47
CA PRO A 538 -9.56 37.08 -19.15
C PRO A 538 -8.30 36.19 -19.14
N LEU A 539 -8.13 35.31 -20.14
CA LEU A 539 -6.95 34.44 -20.25
C LEU A 539 -5.67 35.25 -20.52
N LEU A 540 -5.74 36.30 -21.34
CA LEU A 540 -4.61 37.19 -21.56
C LEU A 540 -4.23 37.92 -20.27
N LEU A 541 -5.22 38.38 -19.49
CA LEU A 541 -4.99 39.04 -18.22
C LEU A 541 -4.42 38.09 -17.16
N SER A 542 -4.92 36.86 -17.05
CA SER A 542 -4.35 35.87 -16.12
C SER A 542 -2.92 35.49 -16.50
N PHE A 543 -2.63 35.35 -17.79
CA PHE A 543 -1.25 35.18 -18.28
C PHE A 543 -0.35 36.34 -17.83
N THR A 544 -0.81 37.59 -18.03
CA THR A 544 -0.02 38.76 -17.61
C THR A 544 0.20 38.79 -16.10
N ALA A 545 -0.80 38.41 -15.31
CA ALA A 545 -0.71 38.34 -13.85
C ALA A 545 0.32 37.28 -13.42
N SER A 546 0.25 36.07 -13.96
CA SER A 546 1.20 34.98 -13.71
C SER A 546 2.64 35.40 -14.00
N GLN A 547 2.87 36.12 -15.10
CA GLN A 547 4.20 36.64 -15.47
C GLN A 547 4.68 37.77 -14.57
N THR A 548 3.79 38.68 -14.14
CA THR A 548 4.16 39.74 -13.18
C THR A 548 4.50 39.19 -11.80
N VAL A 549 3.80 38.14 -11.35
CA VAL A 549 4.12 37.48 -10.08
C VAL A 549 5.53 36.89 -10.14
N VAL A 550 5.88 36.19 -11.22
CA VAL A 550 7.24 35.64 -11.41
C VAL A 550 8.33 36.72 -11.53
N ALA A 551 8.01 37.90 -12.06
CA ALA A 551 8.95 39.02 -12.23
C ALA A 551 9.15 39.87 -10.96
N VAL A 552 8.15 39.90 -10.05
CA VAL A 552 8.22 40.61 -8.76
C VAL A 552 8.84 39.71 -7.67
N LEU A 553 8.65 38.40 -7.78
CA LEU A 553 9.49 37.43 -7.10
C LEU A 553 10.92 37.63 -7.58
#